data_AF-A0A1X6P7C8-F1
#
_entry.id   AF-A0A1X6P7C8-F1
#
_cell.length_a   1.000
_cell.length_b   1.000
_cell.length_c   1.000
_cell.angle_alpha   90.00
_cell.angle_beta   90.00
_cell.angle_gamma   90.00
#
_symmetry.space_group_name_H-M   'P 1'
#
loop_
_entity.id
_entity.type
_entity.pdbx_description
1 polymer ?
#
loop_
_entity_poly.entity_id
_entity_poly.type
_entity_poly.pdbx_seq_one_letter_code
_entity_poly.pdbx_strand_id
1 'polypeptide(L)'
;MLAVGLGHDAGAITGLMARGPHLLAPTGVDLDGADTPDAVGTVLAGAHYDLNLLTIHGGARFPGLSIWDRTGRRLAVRVPPGCLLVQAGRQVEHLTGGRVRRGMHEVVVTPATVAAVGAAKAAAAAAAGRGGGRGAPPPCGA
;
A
#
# COMPACT_ATOMS: atom_id res chain seq x y z
N MET A 1 -21.72 -9.06 -1.25
CA MET A 1 -21.98 -7.60 -1.21
C MET A 1 -22.07 -6.98 -2.60
N LEU A 2 -21.01 -7.02 -3.43
CA LEU A 2 -21.04 -6.40 -4.77
C LEU A 2 -22.21 -6.88 -5.65
N ALA A 3 -22.38 -8.20 -5.80
CA ALA A 3 -23.46 -8.77 -6.60
C ALA A 3 -24.86 -8.34 -6.10
N VAL A 4 -25.11 -8.52 -4.80
CA VAL A 4 -26.37 -8.13 -4.14
C VAL A 4 -26.66 -6.64 -4.32
N GLY A 5 -25.66 -5.77 -4.12
CA GLY A 5 -25.80 -4.33 -4.29
C GLY A 5 -26.08 -3.89 -5.74
N LEU A 6 -25.80 -4.76 -6.72
CA LEU A 6 -26.13 -4.56 -8.12
C LEU A 6 -27.48 -5.18 -8.51
N GLY A 7 -28.17 -5.87 -7.60
CA GLY A 7 -29.45 -6.54 -7.86
C GLY A 7 -29.32 -7.95 -8.41
N HIS A 8 -28.17 -8.61 -8.23
CA HIS A 8 -27.93 -9.99 -8.65
C HIS A 8 -27.86 -10.94 -7.45
N ASP A 9 -28.01 -12.24 -7.71
CA ASP A 9 -27.81 -13.29 -6.72
C ASP A 9 -26.44 -13.20 -6.05
N ALA A 10 -26.38 -13.55 -4.76
CA ALA A 10 -25.16 -13.42 -3.96
C ALA A 10 -23.95 -14.15 -4.56
N GLY A 11 -24.19 -15.25 -5.29
CA GLY A 11 -23.17 -16.06 -5.95
C GLY A 11 -22.72 -15.56 -7.32
N ALA A 12 -23.36 -14.54 -7.91
CA ALA A 12 -23.14 -14.17 -9.31
C ALA A 12 -21.69 -13.75 -9.61
N ILE A 13 -21.01 -13.09 -8.65
CA ILE A 13 -19.60 -12.70 -8.79
C ILE A 13 -18.67 -13.77 -8.23
N THR A 14 -18.96 -14.34 -7.06
CA THR A 14 -18.07 -15.33 -6.44
C THR A 14 -18.00 -16.64 -7.23
N GLY A 15 -19.07 -17.00 -7.95
CA GLY A 15 -19.07 -18.13 -8.87
C GLY A 15 -18.05 -17.97 -10.01
N LEU A 16 -17.85 -16.74 -10.50
CA LEU A 16 -16.83 -16.43 -11.52
C LEU A 16 -15.40 -16.53 -10.96
N MET A 17 -15.24 -16.41 -9.64
CA MET A 17 -13.95 -16.48 -8.97
C MET A 17 -13.52 -17.92 -8.64
N ALA A 18 -14.38 -18.91 -8.90
CA ALA A 18 -14.04 -20.31 -8.65
C ALA A 18 -12.82 -20.73 -9.50
N ARG A 19 -11.70 -21.02 -8.83
CA ARG A 19 -10.38 -21.29 -9.46
C ARG A 19 -9.86 -20.11 -10.31
N GLY A 20 -10.33 -18.90 -10.04
CA GLY A 20 -9.78 -17.68 -10.65
C GLY A 20 -8.35 -17.42 -10.17
N PRO A 21 -7.48 -16.85 -11.01
CA PRO A 21 -6.13 -16.51 -10.60
C PRO A 21 -6.15 -15.37 -9.58
N HIS A 22 -5.42 -15.53 -8.47
CA HIS A 22 -5.19 -14.51 -7.47
C HIS A 22 -3.70 -14.24 -7.37
N LEU A 23 -3.31 -12.97 -7.46
CA LEU A 23 -1.91 -12.55 -7.35
C LEU A 23 -1.71 -11.83 -6.01
N LEU A 24 -0.75 -12.31 -5.23
CA LEU A 24 -0.20 -11.57 -4.10
C LEU A 24 1.07 -10.87 -4.57
N ALA A 25 1.09 -9.54 -4.52
CA ALA A 25 2.22 -8.73 -4.94
C ALA A 25 2.80 -7.95 -3.74
N PRO A 26 3.82 -8.47 -3.04
CA PRO A 26 4.52 -7.72 -2.01
C PRO A 26 5.45 -6.69 -2.66
N THR A 27 5.02 -5.44 -2.74
CA THR A 27 5.82 -4.36 -3.32
C THR A 27 6.79 -3.77 -2.30
N GLY A 28 8.07 -3.74 -2.64
CA GLY A 28 9.12 -3.06 -1.90
C GLY A 28 9.73 -1.95 -2.74
N VAL A 29 10.12 -0.85 -2.10
CA VAL A 29 10.82 0.26 -2.73
C VAL A 29 12.01 0.60 -1.85
N ASP A 30 13.16 0.85 -2.46
CA ASP A 30 14.31 1.42 -1.78
C ASP A 30 14.04 2.90 -1.50
N LEU A 31 14.10 3.28 -0.23
CA LEU A 31 13.82 4.63 0.26
C LEU A 31 15.09 5.36 0.70
N ASP A 32 16.27 4.86 0.35
CA ASP A 32 17.51 5.58 0.57
C ASP A 32 17.51 6.93 -0.17
N GLY A 33 17.86 7.99 0.54
CA GLY A 33 17.77 9.38 0.06
C GLY A 33 16.36 10.00 0.09
N ALA A 34 15.31 9.22 0.37
CA ALA A 34 13.94 9.73 0.46
C ALA A 34 13.64 10.53 1.74
N ASP A 35 14.63 10.74 2.61
CA ASP A 35 14.59 11.59 3.81
C ASP A 35 15.03 13.05 3.55
N THR A 36 15.22 13.42 2.28
CA THR A 36 15.54 14.78 1.87
C THR A 36 14.32 15.50 1.29
N PRO A 37 14.21 16.84 1.43
CA PRO A 37 13.13 17.62 0.79
C PRO A 37 13.08 17.47 -0.73
N ASP A 38 14.23 17.33 -1.38
CA ASP A 38 14.35 17.22 -2.84
C ASP A 38 13.77 15.90 -3.39
N ALA A 39 13.58 14.90 -2.54
CA ALA A 39 12.91 13.65 -2.91
C ALA A 39 11.38 13.80 -3.04
N VAL A 40 10.78 14.90 -2.56
CA VAL A 40 9.34 15.10 -2.67
C VAL A 40 8.93 15.19 -4.14
N GLY A 41 7.95 14.38 -4.53
CA GLY A 41 7.49 14.29 -5.92
C GLY A 41 8.12 13.13 -6.71
N THR A 42 9.12 12.42 -6.16
CA THR A 42 9.65 11.21 -6.79
C THR A 42 8.53 10.18 -6.96
N VAL A 43 8.28 9.78 -8.20
CA VAL A 43 7.25 8.80 -8.56
C VAL A 43 7.80 7.39 -8.31
N LEU A 44 7.19 6.68 -7.37
CA LEU A 44 7.52 5.29 -7.06
C LEU A 44 6.64 4.34 -7.88
N ALA A 45 5.38 4.74 -8.11
CA ALA A 45 4.46 4.13 -9.06
C ALA A 45 3.59 5.24 -9.67
N GLY A 46 3.63 5.40 -10.99
CA GLY A 46 2.83 6.40 -11.70
C GLY A 46 1.32 6.15 -11.57
N ALA A 47 0.49 7.13 -11.91
CA ALA A 47 -0.97 6.97 -11.87
C ALA A 47 -1.46 5.85 -12.80
N HIS A 48 -2.09 4.83 -12.22
CA HIS A 48 -2.60 3.67 -12.94
C HIS A 48 -3.84 3.08 -12.25
N TYR A 49 -4.40 2.04 -12.86
CA TYR A 49 -5.47 1.22 -12.32
C TYR A 49 -5.10 -0.25 -12.51
N ASP A 50 -5.66 -1.11 -11.67
CA ASP A 50 -5.44 -2.55 -11.80
C ASP A 50 -6.42 -3.20 -12.76
N LEU A 51 -5.95 -4.26 -13.41
CA LEU A 51 -6.70 -4.97 -14.45
C LEU A 51 -7.72 -5.97 -13.88
N ASN A 52 -7.44 -6.55 -12.71
CA ASN A 52 -8.19 -7.66 -12.11
C ASN A 52 -9.56 -7.22 -11.57
N LEU A 53 -10.30 -8.15 -10.96
CA LEU A 53 -11.64 -7.88 -10.41
C LEU A 53 -11.60 -6.87 -9.25
N LEU A 54 -10.80 -7.17 -8.23
CA LEU A 54 -10.62 -6.34 -7.05
C LEU A 54 -9.13 -6.24 -6.73
N THR A 55 -8.72 -5.08 -6.23
CA THR A 55 -7.44 -4.89 -5.57
C THR A 55 -7.68 -4.62 -4.10
N ILE A 56 -6.89 -5.28 -3.26
CA ILE A 56 -7.00 -5.17 -1.80
C ILE A 56 -5.63 -4.76 -1.26
N HIS A 57 -5.54 -3.57 -0.70
CA HIS A 57 -4.33 -3.04 -0.09
C HIS A 57 -4.42 -3.14 1.44
N GLY A 58 -3.36 -3.70 2.03
CA GLY A 58 -3.12 -3.59 3.47
C GLY A 58 -2.50 -2.24 3.85
N GLY A 59 -2.28 -2.04 5.15
CA GLY A 59 -1.53 -0.88 5.65
C GLY A 59 -0.06 -0.92 5.22
N ALA A 60 0.49 0.24 4.84
CA ALA A 60 1.90 0.42 4.52
C ALA A 60 2.66 1.07 5.69
N ARG A 61 3.93 0.71 5.86
CA ARG A 61 4.81 1.32 6.89
C ARG A 61 5.12 2.79 6.61
N PHE A 62 5.26 3.14 5.34
CA PHE A 62 5.56 4.49 4.88
C PHE A 62 4.40 5.02 4.03
N PRO A 63 3.98 6.29 4.22
CA PRO A 63 2.93 6.89 3.41
C PRO A 63 3.45 7.19 1.99
N GLY A 64 2.52 7.38 1.05
CA GLY A 64 2.85 7.72 -0.35
C GLY A 64 1.76 7.30 -1.33
N LEU A 65 0.93 6.31 -0.95
CA LEU A 65 -0.23 5.89 -1.73
C LEU A 65 -1.29 7.00 -1.76
N SER A 66 -1.73 7.35 -2.96
CA SER A 66 -2.88 8.22 -3.20
C SER A 66 -3.85 7.55 -4.16
N ILE A 67 -5.14 7.83 -3.97
CA ILE A 67 -6.22 7.45 -4.90
C ILE A 67 -6.80 8.70 -5.55
N TRP A 68 -7.48 8.52 -6.67
CA TRP A 68 -8.17 9.61 -7.35
C TRP A 68 -9.68 9.40 -7.24
N ASP A 69 -10.40 10.44 -6.80
CA ASP A 69 -11.85 10.42 -6.83
C ASP A 69 -12.38 10.71 -8.25
N ARG A 70 -13.70 10.66 -8.41
CA ARG A 70 -14.34 10.81 -9.73
C ARG A 70 -14.24 12.23 -10.29
N THR A 71 -13.87 13.23 -9.49
CA THR A 71 -13.66 14.60 -9.95
C THR A 71 -12.20 14.83 -10.36
N GLY A 72 -11.35 13.81 -10.25
CA GLY A 72 -9.92 13.92 -10.52
C GLY A 72 -9.14 14.53 -9.36
N ARG A 73 -9.71 14.59 -8.16
CA ARG A 73 -8.99 15.03 -6.98
C ARG A 73 -8.20 13.87 -6.39
N ARG A 74 -6.92 14.12 -6.13
CA ARG A 74 -6.02 13.19 -5.45
C ARG A 74 -6.29 13.20 -3.94
N LEU A 75 -6.40 12.01 -3.36
CA LEU A 75 -6.64 11.77 -1.94
C LEU A 75 -5.54 10.87 -1.38
N ALA A 76 -4.82 11.36 -0.38
CA ALA A 76 -3.82 10.56 0.33
C ALA A 76 -4.51 9.43 1.10
N VAL A 77 -4.01 8.21 0.97
CA VAL A 77 -4.56 7.04 1.66
C VAL A 77 -3.88 6.83 3.00
N ARG A 78 -4.68 6.61 4.03
CA ARG A 78 -4.26 6.05 5.31
C ARG A 78 -5.19 4.90 5.65
N VAL A 79 -4.66 3.67 5.69
CA VAL A 79 -5.41 2.47 6.08
C VAL A 79 -5.28 2.29 7.60
N PRO A 80 -6.38 2.36 8.37
CA PRO A 80 -6.33 2.13 9.82
C PRO A 80 -5.91 0.70 10.18
N PRO A 81 -5.40 0.45 11.39
CA PRO A 81 -5.14 -0.90 11.88
C PRO A 81 -6.39 -1.78 11.80
N GLY A 82 -6.22 -3.02 11.31
CA GLY A 82 -7.32 -3.98 11.14
C GLY A 82 -8.22 -3.72 9.91
N CYS A 83 -7.96 -2.68 9.12
CA CYS A 83 -8.71 -2.37 7.91
C CYS A 83 -7.93 -2.72 6.63
N LEU A 84 -8.68 -2.81 5.53
CA LEU A 84 -8.14 -2.97 4.17
C LEU A 84 -8.77 -1.90 3.28
N LEU A 85 -7.99 -1.37 2.34
CA LEU A 85 -8.52 -0.57 1.24
C LEU A 85 -8.86 -1.52 0.08
N VAL A 86 -10.12 -1.51 -0.36
CA VAL A 86 -10.59 -2.31 -1.50
C VAL A 86 -10.93 -1.39 -2.66
N GLN A 87 -10.33 -1.62 -3.82
CA GLN A 87 -10.61 -0.91 -5.06
C GLN A 87 -11.18 -1.88 -6.10
N ALA A 88 -12.17 -1.40 -6.87
CA ALA A 88 -12.60 -2.10 -8.07
C ALA A 88 -11.48 -2.01 -9.13
N GLY A 89 -11.14 -3.12 -9.76
CA GLY A 89 -10.27 -3.11 -10.93
C GLY A 89 -11.07 -3.08 -12.23
N ARG A 90 -10.38 -3.18 -13.37
CA ARG A 90 -10.98 -3.00 -14.69
C ARG A 90 -12.02 -4.06 -15.05
N GLN A 91 -11.88 -5.29 -14.56
CA GLN A 91 -12.88 -6.34 -14.80
C GLN A 91 -14.25 -5.98 -14.19
N VAL A 92 -14.31 -5.40 -12.99
CA VAL A 92 -15.59 -4.95 -12.40
C VAL A 92 -16.21 -3.82 -13.22
N GLU A 93 -15.40 -2.86 -13.67
CA GLU A 93 -15.89 -1.79 -14.53
C GLU A 93 -16.49 -2.32 -15.83
N HIS A 94 -15.82 -3.28 -16.45
CA HIS A 94 -16.32 -3.93 -17.66
C HIS A 94 -17.62 -4.72 -17.41
N LEU A 95 -17.64 -5.59 -16.40
CA LEU A 95 -18.81 -6.42 -16.06
C LEU A 95 -20.04 -5.59 -15.69
N THR A 96 -19.84 -4.40 -15.12
CA THR A 96 -20.93 -3.52 -14.68
C THR A 96 -21.29 -2.43 -15.68
N GLY A 97 -20.71 -2.44 -16.89
CA GLY A 97 -20.94 -1.40 -17.90
C GLY A 97 -20.58 0.01 -17.41
N GLY A 98 -19.57 0.14 -16.55
CA GLY A 98 -19.12 1.41 -16.00
C GLY A 98 -19.92 1.92 -14.79
N ARG A 99 -20.93 1.18 -14.31
CA ARG A 99 -21.68 1.54 -13.09
C ARG A 99 -20.77 1.57 -11.86
N VAL A 100 -19.86 0.60 -11.73
CA VAL A 100 -18.78 0.61 -10.76
C VAL A 100 -17.47 0.86 -11.48
N ARG A 101 -16.94 2.08 -11.38
CA ARG A 101 -15.70 2.46 -12.06
C ARG A 101 -14.47 1.90 -11.35
N ARG A 102 -13.44 1.58 -12.14
CA ARG A 102 -12.13 1.16 -11.64
C ARG A 102 -11.51 2.26 -10.77
N GLY A 103 -10.79 1.86 -9.72
CA GLY A 103 -10.02 2.76 -8.88
C GLY A 103 -8.71 3.14 -9.55
N MET A 104 -8.39 4.43 -9.55
CA MET A 104 -7.08 4.96 -9.93
C MET A 104 -6.24 5.19 -8.67
N HIS A 105 -4.95 4.85 -8.73
CA HIS A 105 -4.01 5.12 -7.65
C HIS A 105 -2.60 5.40 -8.16
N GLU A 106 -1.80 6.03 -7.32
CA GLU A 106 -0.39 6.32 -7.55
C GLU A 106 0.40 6.25 -6.24
N VAL A 107 1.71 6.08 -6.33
CA VAL A 107 2.60 6.13 -5.16
C VAL A 107 3.72 7.12 -5.45
N VAL A 108 3.78 8.19 -4.65
CA VAL A 108 4.75 9.28 -4.80
C VAL A 108 5.35 9.58 -3.44
N VAL A 109 6.62 9.98 -3.41
CA VAL A 109 7.25 10.49 -2.18
C VAL A 109 6.60 11.83 -1.81
N THR A 110 6.05 11.89 -0.60
CA THR A 110 5.39 13.09 -0.04
C THR A 110 6.20 13.64 1.13
N PRO A 111 5.91 14.85 1.64
CA PRO A 111 6.51 15.34 2.89
C PRO A 111 6.30 14.38 4.07
N ALA A 112 5.16 13.67 4.11
CA ALA A 112 4.90 12.66 5.12
C ALA A 112 5.77 11.41 4.94
N THR A 113 6.13 11.08 3.69
CA THR A 113 7.08 10.00 3.37
C THR A 113 8.46 10.36 3.90
N VAL A 114 8.94 11.57 3.57
CA VAL A 114 10.23 12.11 4.04
C VAL A 114 10.34 12.05 5.56
N ALA A 115 9.32 12.56 6.27
CA ALA A 115 9.28 12.53 7.72
C ALA A 115 9.29 11.10 8.29
N ALA A 116 8.53 10.17 7.69
CA ALA A 116 8.47 8.79 8.13
C ALA A 116 9.79 8.04 7.92
N VAL A 117 10.47 8.26 6.79
CA VAL A 117 11.79 7.68 6.48
C VAL A 117 12.84 8.22 7.46
N GLY A 118 12.88 9.55 7.66
CA GLY A 118 13.79 10.17 8.63
C GLY A 118 13.60 9.64 10.05
N ALA A 119 12.35 9.51 10.51
CA ALA A 119 12.04 8.94 11.82
C ALA A 119 12.50 7.46 11.94
N ALA A 120 12.30 6.66 10.90
CA ALA A 120 12.74 5.27 10.88
C ALA A 120 14.27 5.14 10.92
N LYS A 121 15.00 5.97 10.17
CA LYS A 121 16.47 6.03 10.19
C LYS A 121 17.00 6.43 11.57
N ALA A 122 16.43 7.46 12.19
CA ALA A 122 16.80 7.89 13.53
C ALA A 122 16.57 6.80 14.58
N ALA A 123 15.43 6.10 14.51
CA ALA A 123 15.12 4.97 15.39
C ALA A 123 16.12 3.81 15.21
N ALA A 124 16.49 3.49 13.98
CA ALA A 124 17.49 2.45 13.68
C ALA A 124 18.88 2.81 14.22
N ALA A 125 19.34 4.06 14.04
CA ALA A 125 20.60 4.54 14.59
C ALA A 125 20.62 4.50 16.13
N ALA A 126 19.52 4.91 16.77
CA ALA A 126 19.38 4.86 18.22
C ALA A 126 19.38 3.43 18.77
N ALA A 127 18.83 2.46 18.03
CA ALA A 127 18.88 1.05 18.39
C ALA A 127 20.30 0.47 18.25
N ALA A 128 21.03 0.84 17.20
CA ALA A 128 22.41 0.42 16.99
C ALA A 128 23.37 0.94 18.08
N GLY A 129 23.22 2.20 18.51
CA GLY A 129 24.04 2.80 19.58
C GLY A 129 23.85 2.18 20.97
N ARG A 130 22.70 1.52 21.21
CA ARG A 130 22.42 0.79 22.47
C ARG A 130 23.07 -0.61 22.52
N GLY A 131 23.59 -1.11 21.40
CA GLY A 131 24.22 -2.44 21.31
C GLY A 131 25.71 -2.49 21.69
N GLY A 132 26.36 -1.34 21.94
CA GLY A 132 27.81 -1.24 22.20
C GLY A 132 28.26 -1.61 23.62
N GLY A 133 27.32 -1.97 24.51
CA GLY A 133 27.60 -2.35 25.90
C GLY A 133 27.47 -3.84 26.17
N ARG A 134 28.02 -4.73 25.32
CA ARG A 134 28.25 -6.11 25.74
C ARG A 134 29.54 -6.11 26.55
N GLY A 135 29.39 -6.03 27.88
CA GLY A 135 30.49 -6.28 28.81
C GLY A 135 31.19 -7.59 28.42
N ALA A 136 32.52 -7.56 28.44
CA ALA A 136 33.34 -8.73 28.12
C ALA A 136 32.82 -9.95 28.90
N PRO A 137 32.66 -11.12 28.26
CA PRO A 137 32.31 -12.33 28.98
C PRO A 137 33.36 -12.57 30.08
N PRO A 138 32.96 -13.00 31.29
CA PRO A 138 33.92 -13.28 32.35
C PRO A 138 34.93 -14.31 31.85
N PRO A 139 36.23 -14.19 32.21
CA PRO A 139 37.23 -15.16 31.80
C PRO A 139 36.81 -16.53 32.30
N CYS A 140 36.84 -17.54 31.42
CA CYS A 140 36.66 -18.93 31.82
C CYS A 140 37.71 -19.25 32.90
N GLY A 141 37.25 -19.50 34.12
CA GLY A 141 38.08 -19.92 35.24
C GLY A 141 38.75 -21.26 34.94
N ALA A 142 40.01 -21.35 35.37
CA ALA A 142 40.82 -22.57 35.42
C ALA A 142 40.37 -23.50 36.55
#